data_AF-A0A7L3SXM7-F1
#
_entry.id   AF-A0A7L3SXM7-F1
#
_cell.length_a   1.000
_cell.length_b   1.000
_cell.length_c   1.000
_cell.angle_alpha   90.00
_cell.angle_beta   90.00
_cell.angle_gamma   90.00
#
_symmetry.space_group_name_H-M   'P 1'
#
loop_
_entity.id
_entity.type
_entity.pdbx_description
1 polymer ?
#
loop_
_entity_poly.entity_id
_entity_poly.type
_entity_poly.pdbx_seq_one_letter_code
_entity_poly.pdbx_strand_id
1 'polypeptide(L)'
;VCTSRFWFNYRHVANTLSVYRSVKRLGIPDSHIVLMLADDMACNPRNPKPATVFSHKNMELNVYGDDVEVDYRSYEVTVENFLRVLTGRIPPSTPRSKRLLSDDRSNILIYMTGHGGNGFLKFQDSEEITNVELADAFEQMWQKRRYNELLFIIDTCQGASMYERFYSPNIMALASSQVGEDSLSHQPDLGIGVHLMDRYTFYVLEFLEEIHPASQTNMNDLFQVCPKSLCVSTPGHRTDLFQRDPQNVLITDFFGSVRKVEITTETISLDPDLADFERKLPKDELATEPLKYAEQLPVAQIIHQKPKQKDWHPPGGFILGLWALIIMVFFKTYGIKHMKHIF
;
A
#
# COMPACT_ATOMS: atom_id res chain seq x y z
N VAL A 1 4.60 1.85 2.84
CA VAL A 1 3.94 2.22 4.11
C VAL A 1 4.26 3.68 4.42
N CYS A 2 3.24 4.54 4.45
CA CYS A 2 3.36 5.91 4.99
C CYS A 2 2.95 5.89 6.47
N THR A 3 3.87 6.26 7.36
CA THR A 3 3.67 6.14 8.81
C THR A 3 3.24 7.45 9.49
N SER A 4 3.40 8.60 8.81
CA SER A 4 3.11 9.92 9.38
C SER A 4 1.70 10.43 9.04
N ARG A 5 1.19 11.37 9.85
CA ARG A 5 -0.09 12.05 9.64
C ARG A 5 0.06 13.56 9.55
N PHE A 6 -1.04 14.24 9.25
CA PHE A 6 -1.18 15.70 9.14
C PHE A 6 -0.63 16.29 7.85
N TRP A 7 -1.19 17.45 7.48
CA TRP A 7 -0.93 18.11 6.19
C TRP A 7 0.54 18.45 5.95
N PHE A 8 1.29 18.83 6.98
CA PHE A 8 2.72 19.14 6.85
C PHE A 8 3.57 17.92 6.46
N ASN A 9 3.02 16.72 6.56
CA ASN A 9 3.64 15.45 6.16
C ASN A 9 3.10 14.91 4.83
N TYR A 10 2.49 15.77 4.01
CA TYR A 10 2.00 15.44 2.66
C TYR A 10 2.97 14.56 1.86
N ARG A 11 4.26 14.91 1.89
CA ARG A 11 5.34 14.20 1.19
C ARG A 11 5.40 12.70 1.46
N HIS A 12 5.16 12.23 2.68
CA HIS A 12 5.27 10.79 2.98
C HIS A 12 4.15 9.97 2.32
N VAL A 13 2.95 10.58 2.18
CA VAL A 13 1.84 9.98 1.41
C VAL A 13 2.19 10.00 -0.08
N ALA A 14 2.66 11.13 -0.61
CA ALA A 14 3.06 11.26 -2.00
C ALA A 14 4.22 10.31 -2.39
N ASN A 15 5.24 10.18 -1.54
CA ASN A 15 6.33 9.20 -1.65
C ASN A 15 5.78 7.78 -1.82
N THR A 16 4.92 7.35 -0.87
CA THR A 16 4.39 5.99 -0.85
C THR A 16 3.53 5.70 -2.08
N LEU A 17 2.67 6.64 -2.48
CA LEU A 17 1.85 6.55 -3.68
C LEU A 17 2.70 6.51 -4.96
N SER A 18 3.80 7.26 -5.00
CA SER A 18 4.70 7.25 -6.15
C SER A 18 5.44 5.92 -6.29
N VAL A 19 5.94 5.34 -5.19
CA VAL A 19 6.55 4.00 -5.21
C VAL A 19 5.52 2.93 -5.60
N TYR A 20 4.30 3.02 -5.06
CA TYR A 20 3.18 2.15 -5.43
C TYR A 20 2.89 2.19 -6.94
N ARG A 21 2.86 3.38 -7.52
CA ARG A 21 2.70 3.56 -8.96
C ARG A 21 3.87 2.93 -9.73
N SER A 22 5.12 3.14 -9.31
CA SER A 22 6.29 2.57 -10.00
C SER A 22 6.25 1.04 -10.03
N VAL A 23 5.86 0.38 -8.93
CA VAL A 23 5.74 -1.09 -8.90
C VAL A 23 4.59 -1.60 -9.77
N LYS A 24 3.45 -0.89 -9.79
CA LYS A 24 2.32 -1.22 -10.69
C LYS A 24 2.71 -1.08 -12.16
N ARG A 25 3.42 0.01 -12.50
CA ARG A 25 3.94 0.25 -13.85
C ARG A 25 4.89 -0.84 -14.33
N LEU A 26 5.64 -1.45 -13.40
CA LEU A 26 6.52 -2.59 -13.66
C LEU A 26 5.80 -3.96 -13.58
N GLY A 27 4.47 -3.94 -13.46
CA GLY A 27 3.59 -5.09 -13.66
C GLY A 27 3.19 -5.84 -12.40
N ILE A 28 3.55 -5.38 -11.20
CA ILE A 28 3.08 -6.00 -9.95
C ILE A 28 1.59 -5.66 -9.75
N PRO A 29 0.69 -6.66 -9.68
CA PRO A 29 -0.74 -6.41 -9.49
C PRO A 29 -1.07 -6.06 -8.03
N ASP A 30 -2.19 -5.38 -7.80
CA ASP A 30 -2.66 -4.99 -6.45
C ASP A 30 -2.82 -6.18 -5.50
N SER A 31 -3.16 -7.35 -6.02
CA SER A 31 -3.23 -8.58 -5.21
C SER A 31 -1.91 -8.97 -4.53
N HIS A 32 -0.78 -8.38 -4.95
CA HIS A 32 0.56 -8.57 -4.39
C HIS A 32 1.15 -7.31 -3.73
N ILE A 33 0.36 -6.24 -3.59
CA ILE A 33 0.79 -4.99 -2.97
C ILE A 33 -0.09 -4.76 -1.74
N VAL A 34 0.53 -4.46 -0.60
CA VAL A 34 -0.20 -4.01 0.59
C VAL A 34 0.12 -2.55 0.83
N LEU A 35 -0.85 -1.67 0.60
CA LEU A 35 -0.70 -0.22 0.74
C LEU A 35 -1.27 0.27 2.08
N MET A 36 -0.41 0.87 2.89
CA MET A 36 -0.79 1.49 4.17
C MET A 36 -0.53 2.99 4.12
N LEU A 37 -1.59 3.80 4.29
CA LEU A 37 -1.52 5.26 4.33
C LEU A 37 -2.11 5.78 5.65
N ALA A 38 -1.26 6.31 6.52
CA ALA A 38 -1.67 6.81 7.83
C ALA A 38 -2.58 8.07 7.75
N ASP A 39 -2.63 8.75 6.61
CA ASP A 39 -3.53 9.89 6.39
C ASP A 39 -3.90 10.02 4.91
N ASP A 40 -5.01 10.68 4.63
CA ASP A 40 -5.52 10.89 3.27
C ASP A 40 -5.36 12.34 2.85
N MET A 41 -4.33 12.61 2.03
CA MET A 41 -4.06 13.95 1.51
C MET A 41 -5.04 14.36 0.40
N ALA A 42 -5.62 13.40 -0.32
CA ALA A 42 -6.56 13.66 -1.41
C ALA A 42 -7.90 14.22 -0.86
N CYS A 43 -8.33 13.74 0.30
CA CYS A 43 -9.53 14.19 1.00
C CYS A 43 -9.28 15.28 2.06
N ASN A 44 -8.06 15.78 2.21
CA ASN A 44 -7.75 16.79 3.22
C ASN A 44 -8.39 18.15 2.87
N PRO A 45 -9.08 18.84 3.81
CA PRO A 45 -9.66 20.16 3.55
C PRO A 45 -8.66 21.26 3.16
N ARG A 46 -7.36 21.06 3.47
CA ARG A 46 -6.29 21.97 3.06
C ARG A 46 -5.83 21.76 1.63
N ASN A 47 -6.24 20.67 0.98
CA ASN A 47 -5.83 20.37 -0.38
C ASN A 47 -6.54 21.32 -1.37
N PRO A 48 -5.80 22.21 -2.06
CA PRO A 48 -6.41 23.13 -3.03
C PRO A 48 -6.94 22.39 -4.28
N LYS A 49 -6.54 21.13 -4.49
CA LYS A 49 -6.99 20.28 -5.59
C LYS A 49 -7.57 18.96 -5.02
N PRO A 50 -8.87 18.95 -4.69
CA PRO A 50 -9.53 17.78 -4.10
C PRO A 50 -9.35 16.51 -4.93
N ALA A 51 -9.30 15.35 -4.27
CA ALA A 51 -9.14 14.03 -4.89
C ALA A 51 -7.82 13.84 -5.67
N THR A 52 -6.81 14.67 -5.41
CA THR A 52 -5.50 14.56 -6.07
C THR A 52 -4.33 14.61 -5.09
N VAL A 53 -3.26 13.89 -5.41
CA VAL A 53 -1.96 13.98 -4.75
C VAL A 53 -0.89 14.10 -5.82
N PHE A 54 0.05 15.03 -5.67
CA PHE A 54 1.13 15.29 -6.63
C PHE A 54 2.47 15.10 -5.96
N SER A 55 3.39 14.40 -6.63
CA SER A 55 4.77 14.22 -6.16
C SER A 55 5.77 15.21 -6.78
N HIS A 56 5.33 15.99 -7.77
CA HIS A 56 6.19 16.92 -8.51
C HIS A 56 5.51 18.29 -8.70
N LYS A 57 6.31 19.36 -8.74
CA LYS A 57 5.82 20.76 -8.80
C LYS A 57 5.06 21.12 -10.07
N ASN A 58 5.37 20.45 -11.19
CA ASN A 58 4.62 20.65 -12.44
C ASN A 58 3.17 20.13 -12.33
N MET A 59 2.85 19.33 -11.31
CA MET A 59 1.53 18.75 -11.06
C MET A 59 0.94 18.06 -12.30
N GLU A 60 1.79 17.52 -13.17
CA GLU A 60 1.37 16.82 -14.38
C GLU A 60 0.75 15.46 -14.05
N LEU A 61 1.07 14.93 -12.87
CA LEU A 61 0.83 13.55 -12.52
C LEU A 61 0.17 13.40 -11.15
N ASN A 62 -1.11 13.05 -11.16
CA ASN A 62 -1.83 12.66 -9.95
C ASN A 62 -1.41 11.23 -9.56
N VAL A 63 -0.69 11.08 -8.45
CA VAL A 63 -0.25 9.78 -7.92
C VAL A 63 -1.31 9.06 -7.09
N TYR A 64 -2.42 9.74 -6.75
CA TYR A 64 -3.57 9.10 -6.13
C TYR A 64 -4.47 8.43 -7.17
N GLY A 65 -4.77 9.12 -8.28
CA GLY A 65 -5.50 8.55 -9.43
C GLY A 65 -6.81 7.82 -9.08
N ASP A 66 -7.33 7.06 -10.04
CA ASP A 66 -8.53 6.21 -9.86
C ASP A 66 -8.17 4.74 -9.54
N ASP A 67 -6.88 4.38 -9.62
CA ASP A 67 -6.38 3.01 -9.64
C ASP A 67 -5.55 2.66 -8.37
N VAL A 68 -5.68 3.46 -7.31
CA VAL A 68 -4.98 3.19 -6.03
C VAL A 68 -5.88 2.40 -5.08
N GLU A 69 -5.43 1.21 -4.71
CA GLU A 69 -6.06 0.37 -3.69
C GLU A 69 -5.36 0.57 -2.34
N VAL A 70 -5.95 1.37 -1.45
CA VAL A 70 -5.44 1.53 -0.08
C VAL A 70 -6.03 0.46 0.84
N ASP A 71 -5.19 -0.45 1.32
CA ASP A 71 -5.58 -1.58 2.19
C ASP A 71 -5.76 -1.20 3.65
N TYR A 72 -4.82 -0.42 4.20
CA TYR A 72 -4.89 0.05 5.59
C TYR A 72 -4.94 1.58 5.58
N ARG A 73 -6.06 2.12 6.05
CA ARG A 73 -6.34 3.56 5.98
C ARG A 73 -6.33 4.18 7.36
N SER A 74 -5.70 5.34 7.47
CA SER A 74 -5.76 6.19 8.66
C SER A 74 -5.42 5.42 9.95
N TYR A 75 -6.40 5.26 10.85
CA TYR A 75 -6.22 4.60 12.14
C TYR A 75 -5.87 3.11 12.05
N GLU A 76 -6.06 2.48 10.89
CA GLU A 76 -5.64 1.09 10.69
C GLU A 76 -4.11 0.95 10.52
N VAL A 77 -3.38 2.05 10.27
CA VAL A 77 -1.92 2.02 10.09
C VAL A 77 -1.22 2.07 11.44
N THR A 78 -1.29 0.97 12.18
CA THR A 78 -0.64 0.80 13.49
C THR A 78 0.59 -0.09 13.39
N VAL A 79 1.48 -0.01 14.38
CA VAL A 79 2.64 -0.90 14.47
C VAL A 79 2.17 -2.37 14.51
N GLU A 80 1.13 -2.64 15.31
CA GLU A 80 0.54 -3.98 15.43
C GLU A 80 0.06 -4.54 14.09
N ASN A 81 -0.73 -3.78 13.32
CA ASN A 81 -1.25 -4.25 12.05
C ASN A 81 -0.11 -4.49 11.04
N PHE A 82 0.88 -3.61 11.00
CA PHE A 82 2.04 -3.79 10.14
C PHE A 82 2.82 -5.09 10.48
N LEU A 83 3.13 -5.31 11.76
CA LEU A 83 3.81 -6.53 12.22
C LEU A 83 2.97 -7.80 11.98
N ARG A 84 1.65 -7.73 12.15
CA ARG A 84 0.74 -8.85 11.84
C ARG A 84 0.73 -9.20 10.35
N VAL A 85 0.77 -8.19 9.47
CA VAL A 85 0.88 -8.38 8.02
C VAL A 85 2.16 -9.14 7.66
N LEU A 86 3.30 -8.69 8.16
CA LEU A 86 4.60 -9.32 7.93
C LEU A 86 4.61 -10.78 8.42
N THR A 87 4.25 -10.99 9.69
CA THR A 87 4.33 -12.30 10.35
C THR A 87 3.20 -13.26 9.97
N GLY A 88 2.21 -12.82 9.18
CA GLY A 88 1.02 -13.59 8.81
C GLY A 88 0.08 -13.89 9.98
N ARG A 89 0.21 -13.18 11.12
CA ARG A 89 -0.64 -13.36 12.31
C ARG A 89 -1.92 -12.54 12.19
N ILE A 90 -2.74 -12.90 11.21
CA ILE A 90 -3.95 -12.18 10.83
C ILE A 90 -5.17 -13.10 11.02
N PRO A 91 -6.32 -12.60 11.52
CA PRO A 91 -7.54 -13.41 11.65
C PRO A 91 -7.98 -14.02 10.32
N PRO A 92 -8.50 -15.27 10.29
CA PRO A 92 -8.99 -15.92 9.07
C PRO A 92 -10.10 -15.18 8.33
N SER A 93 -10.82 -14.26 9.01
CA SER A 93 -11.85 -13.41 8.42
C SER A 93 -11.30 -12.19 7.67
N THR A 94 -10.01 -11.88 7.80
CA THR A 94 -9.43 -10.66 7.21
C THR A 94 -9.44 -10.76 5.68
N PRO A 95 -9.87 -9.72 4.94
CA PRO A 95 -9.91 -9.74 3.47
C PRO A 95 -8.56 -10.11 2.85
N ARG A 96 -8.58 -10.71 1.66
CA ARG A 96 -7.38 -11.14 0.94
C ARG A 96 -6.41 -9.98 0.66
N SER A 97 -6.92 -8.81 0.28
CA SER A 97 -6.11 -7.63 -0.07
C SER A 97 -5.28 -7.13 1.13
N LYS A 98 -5.80 -7.29 2.35
CA LYS A 98 -5.11 -6.89 3.59
C LYS A 98 -4.07 -7.91 4.08
N ARG A 99 -3.70 -8.90 3.26
CA ARG A 99 -2.75 -9.98 3.63
C ARG A 99 -1.55 -10.00 2.71
N LEU A 100 -0.38 -10.22 3.29
CA LEU A 100 0.82 -10.58 2.54
C LEU A 100 0.80 -12.09 2.25
N LEU A 101 0.52 -12.48 1.01
CA LEU A 101 0.40 -13.88 0.59
C LEU A 101 1.71 -14.40 -0.02
N SER A 102 2.80 -14.27 0.74
CA SER A 102 4.15 -14.68 0.31
C SER A 102 4.57 -16.03 0.90
N ASP A 103 5.53 -16.66 0.25
CA ASP A 103 6.12 -17.97 0.56
C ASP A 103 7.65 -17.96 0.39
N ASP A 104 8.30 -19.13 0.45
CA ASP A 104 9.75 -19.31 0.30
C ASP A 104 10.28 -19.08 -1.12
N ARG A 105 9.41 -18.74 -2.07
CA ARG A 105 9.77 -18.38 -3.45
C ARG A 105 9.50 -16.91 -3.77
N SER A 106 8.94 -16.18 -2.81
CA SER A 106 8.50 -14.81 -2.99
C SER A 106 9.62 -13.81 -2.68
N ASN A 107 9.91 -12.91 -3.61
CA ASN A 107 10.75 -11.75 -3.35
C ASN A 107 9.88 -10.60 -2.80
N ILE A 108 10.29 -9.97 -1.70
CA ILE A 108 9.49 -8.95 -1.02
C ILE A 108 10.21 -7.60 -1.04
N LEU A 109 9.52 -6.57 -1.51
CA LEU A 109 9.90 -5.17 -1.31
C LEU A 109 9.10 -4.58 -0.15
N ILE A 110 9.78 -4.06 0.86
CA ILE A 110 9.19 -3.26 1.94
C ILE A 110 9.72 -1.85 1.83
N TYR A 111 8.87 -0.92 1.41
CA TYR A 111 9.18 0.52 1.41
C TYR A 111 8.45 1.21 2.57
N MET A 112 9.20 1.93 3.40
CA MET A 112 8.68 2.71 4.52
C MET A 112 9.15 4.16 4.46
N THR A 113 8.27 5.09 4.79
CA THR A 113 8.60 6.52 4.87
C THR A 113 7.86 7.18 6.03
N GLY A 114 8.52 8.15 6.66
CA GLY A 114 8.00 8.88 7.81
C GLY A 114 9.08 9.53 8.66
N HIS A 115 8.74 9.83 9.90
CA HIS A 115 9.66 10.44 10.87
C HIS A 115 10.28 9.39 11.77
N GLY A 116 11.58 9.45 11.95
CA GLY A 116 12.34 8.46 12.69
C GLY A 116 13.51 9.10 13.43
N GLY A 117 14.25 8.25 14.12
CA GLY A 117 15.46 8.60 14.84
C GLY A 117 16.31 7.37 15.05
N ASN A 118 17.24 7.42 16.00
CA ASN A 118 18.14 6.31 16.25
C ASN A 118 17.40 5.07 16.77
N GLY A 119 17.20 4.09 15.90
CA GLY A 119 16.61 2.79 16.20
C GLY A 119 15.08 2.76 16.24
N PHE A 120 14.39 3.81 15.79
CA PHE A 120 12.93 3.82 15.74
C PHE A 120 12.35 4.63 14.56
N LEU A 121 11.11 4.28 14.18
CA LEU A 121 10.27 5.01 13.24
C LEU A 121 8.89 5.27 13.87
N LYS A 122 8.42 6.51 13.84
CA LYS A 122 7.12 6.90 14.41
C LYS A 122 5.96 6.46 13.53
N PHE A 123 4.93 5.91 14.16
CA PHE A 123 3.63 5.59 13.57
C PHE A 123 2.57 6.54 14.13
N GLN A 124 1.86 7.22 13.23
CA GLN A 124 0.77 8.15 13.50
C GLN A 124 1.08 9.27 14.51
N ASP A 125 2.36 9.58 14.76
CA ASP A 125 2.81 10.53 15.80
C ASP A 125 2.45 10.11 17.24
N SER A 126 2.10 8.83 17.46
CA SER A 126 1.69 8.31 18.77
C SER A 126 2.43 7.05 19.20
N GLU A 127 2.81 6.20 18.25
CA GLU A 127 3.51 4.94 18.49
C GLU A 127 4.87 4.97 17.78
N GLU A 128 5.76 4.05 18.16
CA GLU A 128 7.06 3.87 17.53
C GLU A 128 7.27 2.39 17.27
N ILE A 129 7.79 2.05 16.09
CA ILE A 129 8.35 0.73 15.81
C ILE A 129 9.87 0.80 15.93
N THR A 130 10.45 -0.15 16.65
CA THR A 130 11.89 -0.22 16.88
C THR A 130 12.59 -1.09 15.84
N ASN A 131 13.90 -0.89 15.69
CA ASN A 131 14.76 -1.73 14.84
C ASN A 131 14.81 -3.19 15.33
N VAL A 132 14.63 -3.44 16.64
CA VAL A 132 14.54 -4.78 17.23
C VAL A 132 13.24 -5.47 16.84
N GLU A 133 12.10 -4.78 16.95
CA GLU A 133 10.80 -5.34 16.54
C GLU A 133 10.76 -5.70 15.06
N LEU A 134 11.36 -4.86 14.20
CA LEU A 134 11.52 -5.17 12.78
C LEU A 134 12.41 -6.40 12.55
N ALA A 135 13.56 -6.48 13.23
CA ALA A 135 14.45 -7.63 13.13
C ALA A 135 13.76 -8.93 13.53
N ASP A 136 13.03 -8.93 14.65
CA ASP A 136 12.29 -10.09 15.13
C ASP A 136 11.10 -10.45 14.24
N ALA A 137 10.49 -9.46 13.57
CA ALA A 137 9.45 -9.72 12.58
C ALA A 137 10.00 -10.41 11.34
N PHE A 138 11.15 -9.96 10.83
CA PHE A 138 11.83 -10.59 9.70
C PHE A 138 12.33 -12.00 10.03
N GLU A 139 12.80 -12.22 11.26
CA GLU A 139 13.13 -13.57 11.71
C GLU A 139 11.92 -14.49 11.73
N GLN A 140 10.78 -14.01 12.22
CA GLN A 140 9.55 -14.77 12.18
C GLN A 140 9.07 -15.04 10.75
N MET A 141 9.30 -14.12 9.82
CA MET A 141 9.01 -14.36 8.40
C MET A 141 9.91 -15.45 7.83
N TRP A 142 11.21 -15.42 8.15
CA TRP A 142 12.19 -16.40 7.70
C TRP A 142 11.88 -17.81 8.22
N GLN A 143 11.66 -17.95 9.54
CA GLN A 143 11.31 -19.23 10.17
C GLN A 143 10.01 -19.82 9.61
N LYS A 144 9.06 -18.96 9.25
CA LYS A 144 7.79 -19.36 8.62
C LYS A 144 7.87 -19.50 7.10
N ARG A 145 9.05 -19.38 6.50
CA ARG A 145 9.25 -19.51 5.04
C ARG A 145 8.35 -18.58 4.25
N ARG A 146 8.31 -17.30 4.64
CA ARG A 146 7.45 -16.28 4.01
C ARG A 146 8.17 -15.40 3.00
N TYR A 147 9.45 -15.60 2.77
CA TYR A 147 10.18 -14.93 1.69
C TYR A 147 11.37 -15.78 1.21
N ASN A 148 11.74 -15.59 -0.05
CA ASN A 148 13.00 -16.03 -0.64
C ASN A 148 14.09 -14.96 -0.41
N GLU A 149 13.80 -13.73 -0.83
CA GLU A 149 14.66 -12.55 -0.72
C GLU A 149 13.83 -11.35 -0.28
N LEU A 150 14.41 -10.46 0.54
CA LEU A 150 13.75 -9.26 1.05
C LEU A 150 14.60 -8.02 0.80
N LEU A 151 14.00 -7.01 0.16
CA LEU A 151 14.55 -5.68 0.00
C LEU A 151 13.79 -4.71 0.91
N PHE A 152 14.49 -4.16 1.90
CA PHE A 152 13.96 -3.16 2.83
C PHE A 152 14.48 -1.79 2.46
N ILE A 153 13.59 -0.84 2.16
CA ILE A 153 13.95 0.55 1.85
C ILE A 153 13.24 1.46 2.84
N ILE A 154 13.99 2.31 3.53
CA ILE A 154 13.44 3.25 4.50
C ILE A 154 13.87 4.69 4.21
N ASP A 155 12.91 5.59 4.03
CA ASP A 155 13.15 7.02 3.92
C ASP A 155 12.75 7.76 5.20
N THR A 156 13.73 8.02 6.06
CA THR A 156 13.55 8.69 7.35
C THR A 156 14.89 9.22 7.89
N CYS A 157 14.85 10.09 8.92
CA CYS A 157 16.05 10.53 9.64
C CYS A 157 16.70 9.35 10.39
N GLN A 158 18.04 9.28 10.36
CA GLN A 158 18.83 8.19 10.93
C GLN A 158 18.40 6.80 10.45
N GLY A 159 17.93 6.70 9.19
CA GLY A 159 17.32 5.48 8.66
C GLY A 159 18.22 4.25 8.71
N ALA A 160 19.55 4.42 8.60
CA ALA A 160 20.50 3.32 8.71
C ALA A 160 20.42 2.55 10.03
N SER A 161 20.06 3.22 11.13
CA SER A 161 19.87 2.59 12.44
C SER A 161 18.75 1.53 12.44
N MET A 162 17.82 1.59 11.50
CA MET A 162 16.66 0.70 11.45
C MET A 162 16.99 -0.73 11.01
N TYR A 163 18.08 -0.92 10.28
CA TYR A 163 18.51 -2.24 9.81
C TYR A 163 19.75 -2.80 10.52
N GLU A 164 20.35 -2.05 11.46
CA GLU A 164 21.55 -2.50 12.20
C GLU A 164 21.31 -3.80 12.97
N ARG A 165 20.08 -4.01 13.44
CA ARG A 165 19.70 -5.17 14.23
C ARG A 165 19.19 -6.35 13.41
N PHE A 166 19.13 -6.24 12.08
CA PHE A 166 18.73 -7.38 11.25
C PHE A 166 19.77 -8.51 11.36
N TYR A 167 19.27 -9.74 11.49
CA TYR A 167 20.09 -10.95 11.62
C TYR A 167 19.59 -12.13 10.78
N SER A 168 18.41 -12.02 10.17
CA SER A 168 17.86 -13.05 9.29
C SER A 168 18.49 -12.99 7.89
N PRO A 169 18.67 -14.13 7.22
CA PRO A 169 19.35 -14.18 5.93
C PRO A 169 18.46 -13.66 4.79
N ASN A 170 19.10 -13.44 3.64
CA ASN A 170 18.51 -13.00 2.37
C ASN A 170 17.81 -11.63 2.46
N ILE A 171 18.37 -10.73 3.27
CA ILE A 171 17.87 -9.36 3.42
C ILE A 171 18.90 -8.36 2.87
N MET A 172 18.45 -7.48 1.98
CA MET A 172 19.16 -6.28 1.57
C MET A 172 18.41 -5.07 2.13
N ALA A 173 19.13 -4.11 2.71
CA ALA A 173 18.51 -2.93 3.30
C ALA A 173 19.14 -1.63 2.77
N LEU A 174 18.31 -0.63 2.49
CA LEU A 174 18.70 0.71 2.03
C LEU A 174 18.01 1.75 2.92
N ALA A 175 18.71 2.85 3.21
CA ALA A 175 18.18 3.98 3.95
C ALA A 175 18.56 5.31 3.31
N SER A 176 17.72 6.33 3.51
CA SER A 176 17.97 7.69 3.01
C SER A 176 18.99 8.51 3.79
N SER A 177 19.38 8.06 5.00
CA SER A 177 20.33 8.78 5.87
C SER A 177 21.11 7.83 6.80
N GLN A 178 22.33 8.22 7.17
CA GLN A 178 23.16 7.53 8.16
C GLN A 178 22.77 7.91 9.60
N VAL A 179 23.26 7.14 10.58
CA VAL A 179 23.10 7.46 12.00
C VAL A 179 23.72 8.83 12.30
N GLY A 180 22.97 9.69 12.98
CA GLY A 180 23.36 11.08 13.26
C GLY A 180 23.08 12.07 12.12
N GLU A 181 22.52 11.65 10.98
CA GLU A 181 22.09 12.53 9.90
C GLU A 181 20.56 12.59 9.76
N ASP A 182 20.05 13.74 9.33
CA ASP A 182 18.64 13.92 8.97
C ASP A 182 18.37 13.45 7.54
N SER A 183 17.14 13.03 7.24
CA SER A 183 16.62 12.96 5.86
C SER A 183 15.87 14.26 5.57
N LEU A 184 15.97 14.75 4.33
CA LEU A 184 15.47 16.06 3.96
C LEU A 184 14.34 16.01 2.95
N SER A 185 13.38 16.91 3.13
CA SER A 185 12.30 17.13 2.18
C SER A 185 12.79 17.83 0.89
N HIS A 186 12.02 17.66 -0.19
CA HIS A 186 12.26 18.21 -1.50
C HIS A 186 10.98 18.77 -2.13
N GLN A 187 11.13 19.44 -3.27
CA GLN A 187 10.00 19.98 -4.05
C GLN A 187 9.01 20.82 -3.19
N PRO A 188 9.41 21.97 -2.61
CA PRO A 188 8.46 22.85 -1.92
C PRO A 188 7.45 23.44 -2.91
N ASP A 189 6.18 23.37 -2.57
CA ASP A 189 5.09 23.93 -3.37
C ASP A 189 4.34 25.03 -2.62
N LEU A 190 4.24 26.21 -3.23
CA LEU A 190 3.61 27.38 -2.60
C LEU A 190 2.08 27.30 -2.61
N GLY A 191 1.48 26.55 -3.53
CA GLY A 191 0.02 26.40 -3.62
C GLY A 191 -0.52 25.45 -2.55
N ILE A 192 0.20 24.35 -2.30
CA ILE A 192 -0.11 23.35 -1.28
C ILE A 192 0.45 23.79 0.10
N GLY A 193 1.51 24.61 0.09
CA GLY A 193 2.12 25.22 1.28
C GLY A 193 3.05 24.29 2.06
N VAL A 194 3.45 23.16 1.46
CA VAL A 194 4.30 22.13 2.07
C VAL A 194 5.23 21.52 1.02
N HIS A 195 6.11 20.61 1.43
CA HIS A 195 6.96 19.84 0.52
C HIS A 195 6.20 18.65 -0.07
N LEU A 196 6.40 18.38 -1.35
CA LEU A 196 5.69 17.32 -2.07
C LEU A 196 6.35 15.95 -1.98
N MET A 197 7.67 15.89 -1.75
CA MET A 197 8.40 14.62 -1.73
C MET A 197 9.62 14.71 -0.82
N ASP A 198 10.23 13.60 -0.43
CA ASP A 198 11.55 13.59 0.20
C ASP A 198 12.67 13.45 -0.83
N ARG A 199 13.87 13.98 -0.53
CA ARG A 199 14.99 14.03 -1.49
C ARG A 199 15.42 12.66 -1.96
N TYR A 200 15.62 11.72 -1.05
CA TYR A 200 16.05 10.38 -1.40
C TYR A 200 15.02 9.69 -2.28
N THR A 201 13.76 9.69 -1.84
CA THR A 201 12.65 9.12 -2.62
C THR A 201 12.50 9.78 -3.99
N PHE A 202 12.72 11.09 -4.11
CA PHE A 202 12.71 11.80 -5.39
C PHE A 202 13.67 11.18 -6.40
N TYR A 203 14.95 11.02 -6.04
CA TYR A 203 15.94 10.46 -6.96
C TYR A 203 15.73 8.96 -7.21
N VAL A 204 15.28 8.20 -6.20
CA VAL A 204 14.87 6.80 -6.40
C VAL A 204 13.75 6.69 -7.43
N LEU A 205 12.76 7.59 -7.37
CA LEU A 205 11.66 7.58 -8.33
C LEU A 205 12.10 8.04 -9.71
N GLU A 206 12.93 9.08 -9.85
CA GLU A 206 13.51 9.47 -11.15
C GLU A 206 14.25 8.29 -11.79
N PHE A 207 15.05 7.58 -10.99
CA PHE A 207 15.73 6.38 -11.44
C PHE A 207 14.74 5.28 -11.87
N LEU A 208 13.71 5.01 -11.06
CA LEU A 208 12.70 4.00 -11.37
C LEU A 208 11.87 4.37 -12.60
N GLU A 209 11.67 5.65 -12.93
CA GLU A 209 10.93 6.07 -14.12
C GLU A 209 11.62 5.59 -15.42
N GLU A 210 12.95 5.48 -15.44
CA GLU A 210 13.74 4.95 -16.56
C GLU A 210 13.77 3.41 -16.62
N ILE A 211 13.30 2.73 -15.58
CA ILE A 211 13.27 1.26 -15.54
C ILE A 211 12.05 0.72 -16.28
N HIS A 212 12.26 -0.33 -17.06
CA HIS A 212 11.23 -1.07 -17.78
C HIS A 212 11.32 -2.56 -17.41
N PRO A 213 10.27 -3.37 -17.65
CA PRO A 213 10.29 -4.79 -17.30
C PRO A 213 11.43 -5.61 -17.94
N ALA A 214 11.98 -5.14 -19.07
CA ALA A 214 13.11 -5.79 -19.76
C ALA A 214 14.49 -5.25 -19.32
N SER A 215 14.55 -4.23 -18.46
CA SER A 215 15.80 -3.60 -18.03
C SER A 215 16.71 -4.60 -17.31
N GLN A 216 18.00 -4.51 -17.60
CA GLN A 216 19.06 -5.33 -16.98
C GLN A 216 19.83 -4.54 -15.89
N THR A 217 19.25 -3.44 -15.42
CA THR A 217 19.81 -2.59 -14.38
C THR A 217 19.84 -3.35 -13.05
N ASN A 218 20.96 -3.24 -12.32
CA ASN A 218 21.21 -4.05 -11.14
C ASN A 218 21.09 -3.24 -9.83
N MET A 219 21.18 -3.91 -8.69
CA MET A 219 21.04 -3.27 -7.37
C MET A 219 22.19 -2.31 -7.03
N ASN A 220 23.40 -2.48 -7.59
CA ASN A 220 24.48 -1.50 -7.40
C ASN A 220 24.16 -0.15 -8.02
N ASP A 221 23.43 -0.12 -9.13
CA ASP A 221 22.97 1.12 -9.74
C ASP A 221 22.02 1.85 -8.78
N LEU A 222 21.10 1.11 -8.13
CA LEU A 222 20.18 1.66 -7.13
C LEU A 222 20.93 2.26 -5.92
N PHE A 223 22.05 1.66 -5.48
CA PHE A 223 22.84 2.18 -4.36
C PHE A 223 23.47 3.56 -4.64
N GLN A 224 23.64 3.91 -5.92
CA GLN A 224 24.33 5.14 -6.34
C GLN A 224 23.37 6.27 -6.72
N VAL A 225 22.05 6.02 -6.72
CA VAL A 225 21.03 6.96 -7.22
C VAL A 225 21.05 8.32 -6.52
N CYS A 226 21.36 8.36 -5.23
CA CYS A 226 21.38 9.61 -4.48
C CYS A 226 22.72 9.82 -3.77
N PRO A 227 23.75 10.33 -4.46
CA PRO A 227 24.99 10.71 -3.80
C PRO A 227 24.74 11.82 -2.77
N LYS A 228 25.65 11.95 -1.79
CA LYS A 228 25.56 12.94 -0.70
C LYS A 228 25.35 14.38 -1.18
N SER A 229 25.89 14.74 -2.35
CA SER A 229 25.71 16.05 -2.96
C SER A 229 24.25 16.37 -3.32
N LEU A 230 23.46 15.36 -3.71
CA LEU A 230 22.07 15.51 -4.13
C LEU A 230 21.10 15.34 -2.95
N CYS A 231 21.32 14.29 -2.15
CA CYS A 231 20.50 13.99 -0.98
C CYS A 231 20.72 15.00 0.16
N VAL A 232 21.93 15.57 0.28
CA VAL A 232 22.36 16.39 1.43
C VAL A 232 22.32 15.59 2.76
N SER A 233 22.13 14.28 2.64
CA SER A 233 22.31 13.22 3.63
C SER A 233 23.08 12.10 2.92
N THR A 234 23.59 11.14 3.66
CA THR A 234 24.33 10.01 3.13
C THR A 234 23.41 8.78 3.10
N PRO A 235 22.93 8.32 1.93
CA PRO A 235 22.20 7.07 1.88
C PRO A 235 23.07 5.90 2.32
N GLY A 236 22.48 5.02 3.12
CA GLY A 236 23.11 3.81 3.62
C GLY A 236 22.59 2.58 2.89
N HIS A 237 23.41 1.54 2.79
CA HIS A 237 22.97 0.22 2.37
C HIS A 237 23.68 -0.86 3.18
N ARG A 238 23.02 -2.00 3.35
CA ARG A 238 23.51 -3.18 4.06
C ARG A 238 23.21 -4.43 3.25
N THR A 239 24.24 -5.22 2.95
CA THR A 239 24.19 -6.38 2.05
C THR A 239 24.83 -7.65 2.63
N ASP A 240 25.42 -7.61 3.83
CA ASP A 240 26.10 -8.75 4.47
C ASP A 240 25.16 -9.94 4.75
N LEU A 241 23.87 -9.69 4.90
CA LEU A 241 22.85 -10.73 5.08
C LEU A 241 22.34 -11.31 3.76
N PHE A 242 22.71 -10.72 2.62
CA PHE A 242 22.22 -11.11 1.30
C PHE A 242 23.22 -12.04 0.61
N GLN A 243 22.77 -13.22 0.17
CA GLN A 243 23.68 -14.27 -0.34
C GLN A 243 24.25 -13.99 -1.74
N ARG A 244 23.46 -13.37 -2.63
CA ARG A 244 23.88 -13.06 -4.00
C ARG A 244 24.67 -11.76 -4.03
N ASP A 245 25.60 -11.65 -4.99
CA ASP A 245 26.25 -10.38 -5.28
C ASP A 245 25.21 -9.38 -5.84
N PRO A 246 25.03 -8.19 -5.24
CA PRO A 246 24.13 -7.16 -5.74
C PRO A 246 24.34 -6.76 -7.21
N GLN A 247 25.53 -6.95 -7.77
CA GLN A 247 25.80 -6.73 -9.20
C GLN A 247 25.00 -7.67 -10.13
N ASN A 248 24.64 -8.86 -9.63
CA ASN A 248 23.90 -9.89 -10.36
C ASN A 248 22.41 -9.93 -9.98
N VAL A 249 21.94 -8.95 -9.21
CA VAL A 249 20.55 -8.85 -8.76
C VAL A 249 19.91 -7.73 -9.53
N LEU A 250 18.89 -8.05 -10.32
CA LEU A 250 18.17 -7.05 -11.10
C LEU A 250 17.21 -6.28 -10.21
N ILE A 251 17.01 -4.99 -10.50
CA ILE A 251 15.99 -4.19 -9.82
C ILE A 251 14.59 -4.76 -10.03
N THR A 252 14.37 -5.35 -11.21
CA THR A 252 13.11 -6.01 -11.56
C THR A 252 12.83 -7.26 -10.72
N ASP A 253 13.83 -7.84 -10.02
CA ASP A 253 13.60 -8.94 -9.06
C ASP A 253 12.75 -8.51 -7.85
N PHE A 254 12.69 -7.20 -7.54
CA PHE A 254 11.91 -6.65 -6.42
C PHE A 254 10.83 -5.65 -6.84
N PHE A 255 11.07 -4.87 -7.89
CA PHE A 255 10.16 -3.81 -8.33
C PHE A 255 9.23 -4.24 -9.47
N GLY A 256 9.51 -5.35 -10.16
CA GLY A 256 8.75 -5.79 -11.34
C GLY A 256 8.14 -7.17 -11.19
N SER A 257 7.12 -7.43 -12.01
CA SER A 257 6.54 -8.78 -12.14
C SER A 257 7.29 -9.58 -13.20
N VAL A 258 8.47 -10.09 -12.85
CA VAL A 258 9.21 -11.00 -13.73
C VAL A 258 8.69 -12.43 -13.54
N ARG A 259 7.95 -12.95 -14.53
CA ARG A 259 7.53 -14.35 -14.52
C ARG A 259 8.73 -15.24 -14.89
N LYS A 260 9.35 -15.87 -13.88
CA LYS A 260 10.31 -16.96 -14.13
C LYS A 260 9.53 -18.17 -14.64
N VAL A 261 9.62 -18.43 -15.94
CA VAL A 261 9.02 -19.62 -16.56
C VAL A 261 10.03 -20.75 -16.45
N GLU A 262 9.79 -21.69 -15.54
CA GLU A 262 10.51 -22.96 -15.52
C GLU A 262 9.86 -23.91 -16.53
N ILE A 263 10.55 -24.16 -17.64
CA ILE A 263 10.09 -25.11 -18.64
C ILE A 263 10.49 -26.51 -18.15
N THR A 264 9.52 -27.29 -17.69
CA THR A 264 9.74 -28.72 -17.42
C THR A 264 9.65 -29.50 -18.74
N THR A 265 10.67 -30.30 -19.01
CA THR A 265 10.67 -31.30 -20.10
C THR A 265 10.12 -32.64 -19.64
N GLU A 266 9.86 -32.79 -18.34
CA GLU A 266 9.29 -34.01 -17.77
C GLU A 266 7.77 -34.02 -17.95
N THR A 267 7.25 -35.16 -18.40
CA THR A 267 5.81 -35.37 -18.52
C THR A 267 5.22 -35.56 -17.13
N ILE A 268 4.41 -34.59 -16.68
CA ILE A 268 3.62 -34.74 -15.46
C ILE A 268 2.52 -35.75 -15.77
N SER A 269 2.63 -36.98 -15.23
CA SER A 269 1.52 -37.92 -15.23
C SER A 269 0.46 -37.43 -14.26
N LEU A 270 -0.61 -36.87 -14.80
CA LEU A 270 -1.83 -36.58 -14.05
C LEU A 270 -2.42 -37.93 -13.59
N ASP A 271 -2.70 -38.04 -12.29
CA ASP A 271 -3.22 -39.27 -11.68
C ASP A 271 -4.55 -39.67 -12.36
N PRO A 272 -4.61 -40.84 -13.03
CA PRO A 272 -5.81 -41.31 -13.71
C PRO A 272 -7.01 -41.54 -12.77
N ASP A 273 -6.76 -41.70 -11.46
CA ASP A 273 -7.82 -42.01 -10.48
C ASP A 273 -8.77 -40.83 -10.21
N LEU A 274 -8.44 -39.62 -10.68
CA LEU A 274 -9.40 -38.50 -10.73
C LEU A 274 -10.54 -38.73 -11.74
N ALA A 275 -10.34 -39.56 -12.76
CA ALA A 275 -11.39 -39.92 -13.72
C ALA A 275 -12.41 -40.91 -13.15
N ASP A 276 -12.05 -41.66 -12.10
CA ASP A 276 -12.97 -42.60 -11.44
C ASP A 276 -13.91 -41.88 -10.44
N PHE A 277 -13.59 -40.63 -10.08
CA PHE A 277 -14.49 -39.76 -9.30
C PHE A 277 -15.72 -39.32 -10.14
N GLU A 278 -15.55 -39.11 -11.45
CA GLU A 278 -16.66 -38.81 -12.36
C GLU A 278 -17.59 -40.02 -12.60
N ARG A 279 -17.09 -41.25 -12.49
CA ARG A 279 -17.89 -42.46 -12.73
C ARG A 279 -18.84 -42.84 -11.59
N LYS A 280 -18.67 -42.26 -10.40
CA LYS A 280 -19.50 -42.53 -9.21
C LYS A 280 -20.65 -41.54 -9.01
N LEU A 281 -20.78 -40.52 -9.85
CA LEU A 281 -21.96 -39.67 -9.85
C LEU A 281 -23.16 -40.46 -10.43
N PRO A 282 -24.33 -40.47 -9.75
CA PRO A 282 -25.53 -41.06 -10.32
C PRO A 282 -25.79 -40.46 -11.70
N LYS A 283 -26.04 -41.32 -12.70
CA LYS A 283 -26.56 -40.89 -13.99
C LYS A 283 -27.99 -40.41 -13.79
N ASP A 284 -28.14 -39.17 -13.35
CA ASP A 284 -29.43 -38.49 -13.41
C ASP A 284 -29.88 -38.43 -14.87
N GLU A 285 -31.15 -38.74 -15.07
CA GLU A 285 -31.82 -38.85 -16.35
C GLU A 285 -31.48 -37.67 -17.24
N LEU A 286 -31.03 -37.99 -18.46
CA LEU A 286 -30.59 -37.03 -19.47
C LEU A 286 -31.78 -36.14 -19.88
N ALA A 287 -31.97 -35.02 -19.17
CA ALA A 287 -32.86 -33.97 -19.62
C ALA A 287 -32.32 -33.43 -20.95
N THR A 288 -33.17 -33.51 -21.98
CA THR A 288 -32.91 -33.10 -23.36
C THR A 288 -32.91 -31.57 -23.51
N GLU A 289 -32.16 -30.87 -22.66
CA GLU A 289 -31.93 -29.44 -22.83
C GLU A 289 -30.59 -29.19 -23.54
N PRO A 290 -30.55 -28.31 -24.56
CA PRO A 290 -29.33 -27.97 -25.26
C PRO A 290 -28.33 -27.32 -24.29
N LEU A 291 -27.12 -27.88 -24.22
CA LEU A 291 -26.02 -27.34 -23.42
C LEU A 291 -25.77 -25.87 -23.80
N LYS A 292 -26.01 -24.97 -22.84
CA LYS A 292 -25.65 -23.55 -22.97
C LYS A 292 -24.34 -23.29 -22.23
N TYR A 293 -23.42 -22.59 -22.89
CA TYR A 293 -22.23 -22.05 -22.24
C TYR A 293 -22.64 -21.14 -21.08
N ALA A 294 -21.97 -21.28 -19.93
CA ALA A 294 -22.15 -20.37 -18.81
C ALA A 294 -21.67 -18.96 -19.21
N GLU A 295 -22.52 -17.95 -19.01
CA GLU A 295 -22.16 -16.56 -19.33
C GLU A 295 -20.96 -16.12 -18.48
N GLN A 296 -19.89 -15.75 -19.15
CA GLN A 296 -18.69 -15.21 -18.54
C GLN A 296 -19.01 -13.76 -18.11
N LEU A 297 -19.45 -13.63 -16.86
CA LEU A 297 -19.95 -12.42 -16.17
C LEU A 297 -21.44 -12.09 -16.45
N PRO A 298 -22.25 -11.80 -15.40
CA PRO A 298 -23.69 -11.59 -15.54
C PRO A 298 -24.00 -10.14 -15.95
N VAL A 299 -23.52 -9.71 -17.12
CA VAL A 299 -23.69 -8.33 -17.58
C VAL A 299 -25.16 -8.03 -17.93
N ALA A 300 -25.90 -9.01 -18.45
CA ALA A 300 -27.32 -8.85 -18.80
C ALA A 300 -28.23 -8.70 -17.56
N GLN A 301 -27.87 -9.30 -16.42
CA GLN A 301 -28.62 -9.15 -15.16
C GLN A 301 -28.42 -7.77 -14.54
N ILE A 302 -27.33 -7.07 -14.83
CA ILE A 302 -27.06 -5.70 -14.34
C ILE A 302 -27.89 -4.68 -15.14
N ILE A 303 -28.06 -4.88 -16.45
CA ILE A 303 -28.78 -3.95 -17.33
C ILE A 303 -30.31 -4.03 -17.14
N HIS A 304 -30.85 -5.19 -16.75
CA HIS A 304 -32.30 -5.39 -16.55
C HIS A 304 -32.79 -5.25 -15.09
N GLN A 305 -31.92 -4.88 -14.14
CA GLN A 305 -32.40 -4.46 -12.82
C GLN A 305 -33.19 -3.15 -12.98
N LYS A 306 -34.53 -3.26 -13.00
CA LYS A 306 -35.39 -2.09 -12.75
C LYS A 306 -34.89 -1.44 -11.46
N PRO A 307 -34.67 -0.12 -11.45
CA PRO A 307 -34.23 0.56 -10.24
C PRO A 307 -35.21 0.19 -9.12
N LYS A 308 -34.70 -0.43 -8.05
CA LYS A 308 -35.50 -0.62 -6.83
C LYS A 308 -36.03 0.76 -6.48
N GLN A 309 -37.35 0.89 -6.46
CA GLN A 309 -38.02 2.07 -5.97
C GLN A 309 -37.53 2.23 -4.53
N LYS A 310 -36.59 3.16 -4.31
CA LYS A 310 -36.13 3.50 -2.98
C LYS A 310 -37.32 4.18 -2.33
N ASP A 311 -38.04 3.45 -1.49
CA ASP A 311 -38.88 4.04 -0.47
C ASP A 311 -37.94 4.79 0.46
N TRP A 312 -37.65 6.04 0.10
CA TRP A 312 -36.80 6.93 0.85
C TRP A 312 -37.48 7.20 2.19
N HIS A 313 -37.04 6.47 3.22
CA HIS A 313 -37.34 6.80 4.59
C HIS A 313 -36.18 7.68 5.07
N PRO A 314 -36.44 8.94 5.44
CA PRO A 314 -35.41 9.75 6.07
C PRO A 314 -34.91 8.99 7.31
N PRO A 315 -33.58 8.87 7.53
CA PRO A 315 -33.07 8.30 8.77
C PRO A 315 -33.71 9.07 9.94
N GLY A 316 -34.12 8.41 11.02
CA GLY A 316 -34.94 9.04 12.08
C GLY A 316 -34.37 10.35 12.64
N GLY A 317 -33.04 10.55 12.54
CA GLY A 317 -32.38 11.80 12.87
C GLY A 317 -32.68 12.99 11.93
N PHE A 318 -33.06 12.76 10.67
CA PHE A 318 -33.37 13.82 9.71
C PHE A 318 -34.74 14.45 9.98
N ILE A 319 -35.74 13.65 10.36
CA ILE A 319 -37.05 14.17 10.80
C ILE A 319 -36.88 14.98 12.09
N LEU A 320 -36.13 14.45 13.07
CA LEU A 320 -35.84 15.16 14.32
C LEU A 320 -35.07 16.47 14.08
N GLY A 321 -34.08 16.46 13.19
CA GLY A 321 -33.33 17.66 12.81
C GLY A 321 -34.20 18.72 12.12
N LEU A 322 -35.12 18.30 11.24
CA LEU A 322 -36.04 19.21 10.56
C LEU A 322 -37.02 19.86 11.55
N TRP A 323 -37.58 19.08 12.50
CA TRP A 323 -38.44 19.61 13.55
C TRP A 323 -37.71 20.57 14.49
N ALA A 324 -36.48 20.26 14.89
CA ALA A 324 -35.67 21.15 15.70
C ALA A 324 -35.39 22.49 14.98
N LEU A 325 -35.11 22.44 13.67
CA LEU A 325 -34.89 23.63 12.86
C LEU A 325 -36.16 24.48 12.70
N ILE A 326 -37.31 23.85 12.43
CA ILE A 326 -38.61 24.54 12.35
C ILE A 326 -38.94 25.22 13.67
N ILE A 327 -38.76 24.52 14.80
CA ILE A 327 -39.00 25.06 16.14
C ILE A 327 -38.06 26.25 16.41
N MET A 328 -36.77 26.12 16.09
CA MET A 328 -35.81 27.22 16.24
C MET A 328 -36.17 28.44 15.39
N VAL A 329 -36.54 28.23 14.13
CA VAL A 329 -36.97 29.32 13.24
C VAL A 329 -38.26 29.95 13.77
N PHE A 330 -39.22 29.16 14.21
CA PHE A 330 -40.46 29.67 14.79
C PHE A 330 -40.21 30.54 16.04
N PHE A 331 -39.39 30.07 16.99
CA PHE A 331 -39.02 30.87 18.17
C PHE A 331 -38.23 32.12 17.82
N LYS A 332 -37.35 32.06 16.81
CA LYS A 332 -36.58 33.21 16.32
C LYS A 332 -37.47 34.25 15.64
N THR A 333 -38.55 33.83 14.99
CA THR A 333 -39.41 34.71 14.16
C THR A 333 -40.61 35.27 14.94
N TYR A 334 -41.24 34.46 15.80
CA TYR A 334 -42.49 34.82 16.48
C TYR A 334 -42.35 35.05 17.99
N GLY A 335 -41.23 34.65 18.60
CA GLY A 335 -40.97 34.83 20.02
C GLY A 335 -41.98 34.14 20.96
N ILE A 336 -41.69 34.16 22.26
CA ILE A 336 -42.44 33.43 23.30
C ILE A 336 -43.90 33.92 23.48
N LYS A 337 -44.28 35.06 22.86
CA LYS A 337 -45.60 35.69 23.03
C LYS A 337 -46.79 34.89 22.46
N HIS A 338 -46.57 33.95 21.54
CA HIS A 338 -47.65 33.23 20.86
C HIS A 338 -47.82 31.74 21.26
N MET A 339 -47.12 31.27 22.31
CA MET A 339 -47.21 29.86 22.74
C MET A 339 -48.60 29.41 23.25
N LYS A 340 -49.51 30.33 23.57
CA LYS A 340 -50.86 29.99 24.08
C LYS A 340 -51.82 29.38 23.04
N HIS A 341 -51.43 29.30 21.77
CA HIS A 341 -52.32 28.83 20.68
C HIS A 341 -51.87 27.52 20.02
N ILE A 342 -50.80 26.89 20.51
CA ILE A 342 -50.18 25.71 19.86
C ILE A 342 -50.23 24.45 20.74
N PHE A 343 -50.59 24.55 22.03
CA PHE A 343 -50.78 23.42 22.94
C PHE A 343 -52.22 23.33 23.44
#